data_AF-G5JWD7-F1
#
_entry.id   AF-G5JWD7-F1
#
_cell.length_a   1.000
_cell.length_b   1.000
_cell.length_c   1.000
_cell.angle_alpha   90.00
_cell.angle_beta   90.00
_cell.angle_gamma   90.00
#
_symmetry.space_group_name_H-M   'P 1'
#
loop_
_entity.id
_entity.type
_entity.pdbx_description
1 polymer ?
#
loop_
_entity_poly.entity_id
_entity_poly.type
_entity_poly.pdbx_seq_one_letter_code
_entity_poly.pdbx_strand_id
1 'polypeptide(L)'
;MTKTKKKTKVPKNTIPRDRYHGPLITGGVSLGYIKFYPWLNLPFSIFFFYLGLLGESAAHLGLIKILFLTCIIINAVSILFSFFHSLVNRFKSLAYVLIALVSWTTLLWIDFIGLMMFVSSGDSGSIEDLYVSPLTLFYVIPMLLLFFLTCGFYAWHYLPQNQGKVWKINQWETYGGKAKGKKKERLTNFGAAFGVVLFVPAVLTGYIANAFGVFLGILLTSTLSAVIVDAFYAAVYIRKHPEDDSL
;
A
#
# COMPACT_ATOMS: atom_id res chain seq x y z
N MET A 1 38.56 38.02 -33.58
CA MET A 1 37.20 38.19 -33.00
C MET A 1 36.67 36.83 -32.54
N THR A 2 36.84 36.50 -31.27
CA THR A 2 36.34 35.24 -30.67
C THR A 2 35.08 35.56 -29.86
N LYS A 3 33.91 35.11 -30.35
CA LYS A 3 32.62 35.26 -29.65
C LYS A 3 32.57 34.27 -28.48
N THR A 4 32.87 34.74 -27.27
CA THR A 4 32.69 33.95 -26.04
C THR A 4 31.20 33.78 -25.75
N LYS A 5 30.66 32.58 -25.95
CA LYS A 5 29.28 32.24 -25.55
C LYS A 5 29.15 32.43 -24.03
N LYS A 6 28.38 33.43 -23.61
CA LYS A 6 27.92 33.58 -22.22
C LYS A 6 27.16 32.30 -21.86
N LYS A 7 27.73 31.48 -20.97
CA LYS A 7 26.98 30.43 -20.27
C LYS A 7 25.91 31.13 -19.43
N THR A 8 24.65 31.06 -19.86
CA THR A 8 23.50 31.50 -19.08
C THR A 8 23.53 30.73 -17.77
N LYS A 9 23.81 31.42 -16.67
CA LYS A 9 23.71 30.87 -15.32
C LYS A 9 22.22 30.58 -15.09
N VAL A 10 21.86 29.31 -15.07
CA VAL A 10 20.53 28.87 -14.61
C VAL A 10 20.38 29.39 -13.17
N PRO A 11 19.34 30.17 -12.86
CA PRO A 11 19.17 30.73 -11.52
C PRO A 11 19.04 29.60 -10.49
N LYS A 12 19.83 29.70 -9.42
CA LYS A 12 19.99 28.74 -8.32
C LYS A 12 18.75 28.56 -7.42
N ASN A 13 17.58 29.02 -7.86
CA ASN A 13 16.32 29.08 -7.10
C ASN A 13 15.17 28.31 -7.78
N THR A 14 15.44 27.26 -8.55
CA THR A 14 14.41 26.28 -8.85
C THR A 14 14.25 25.39 -7.63
N ILE A 15 13.31 25.75 -6.74
CA ILE A 15 12.65 24.77 -5.87
C ILE A 15 12.30 23.59 -6.79
N PRO A 16 12.64 22.33 -6.48
CA PRO A 16 12.22 21.22 -7.31
C PRO A 16 10.71 21.36 -7.48
N ARG A 17 10.22 21.40 -8.72
CA ARG A 17 8.78 21.39 -9.04
C ARG A 17 8.17 20.02 -8.74
N ASP A 18 8.73 19.31 -7.76
CA ASP A 18 8.32 17.96 -7.44
C ASP A 18 7.09 18.06 -6.55
N ARG A 19 6.02 17.40 -6.98
CA ARG A 19 4.77 17.29 -6.22
C ARG A 19 5.08 16.86 -4.79
N TYR A 20 4.43 17.50 -3.80
CA TYR A 20 4.50 17.03 -2.42
C TYR A 20 4.01 15.57 -2.34
N HIS A 21 4.89 14.70 -1.85
CA HIS A 21 4.56 13.34 -1.47
C HIS A 21 4.69 13.20 0.05
N GLY A 22 3.88 12.33 0.63
CA GLY A 22 3.77 12.14 2.06
C GLY A 22 5.11 11.75 2.70
N PRO A 23 5.24 11.91 4.02
CA PRO A 23 6.51 11.76 4.71
C PRO A 23 7.16 10.37 4.60
N LEU A 24 6.35 9.32 4.39
CA LEU A 24 6.77 7.93 4.46
C LEU A 24 7.15 7.32 3.10
N ILE A 25 7.00 8.04 1.99
CA ILE A 25 7.38 7.57 0.65
C ILE A 25 8.61 8.34 0.19
N THR A 26 9.71 7.65 -0.12
CA THR A 26 11.01 8.22 -0.52
C THR A 26 11.07 8.67 -1.98
N GLY A 27 9.91 9.06 -2.53
CA GLY A 27 9.67 9.46 -3.92
C GLY A 27 8.21 9.16 -4.24
N GLY A 28 7.47 10.11 -4.82
CA GLY A 28 6.04 9.92 -5.08
C GLY A 28 5.76 8.68 -5.94
N VAL A 29 4.55 8.14 -5.82
CA VAL A 29 4.01 7.13 -6.72
C VAL A 29 4.21 7.59 -8.15
N SER A 30 4.74 6.69 -8.97
CA SER A 30 5.04 6.94 -10.37
C SER A 30 4.04 6.26 -11.29
N LEU A 31 3.87 6.81 -12.50
CA LEU A 31 3.03 6.21 -13.55
C LEU A 31 3.45 4.78 -13.91
N GLY A 32 4.72 4.40 -13.68
CA GLY A 32 5.23 3.05 -13.95
C GLY A 32 4.53 1.94 -13.15
N TYR A 33 3.93 2.27 -12.01
CA TYR A 33 3.28 1.28 -11.13
C TYR A 33 2.14 0.53 -11.84
N ILE A 34 1.45 1.19 -12.78
CA ILE A 34 0.36 0.59 -13.55
C ILE A 34 0.82 -0.53 -14.49
N LYS A 35 2.13 -0.62 -14.79
CA LYS A 35 2.69 -1.69 -15.63
C LYS A 35 3.04 -2.96 -14.85
N PHE A 36 3.27 -2.85 -13.54
CA PHE A 36 3.77 -3.97 -12.74
C PHE A 36 2.73 -4.49 -11.75
N TYR A 37 2.16 -3.61 -10.92
CA TYR A 37 1.25 -4.03 -9.86
C TYR A 37 0.04 -4.82 -10.37
N PRO A 38 -0.60 -4.46 -11.51
CA PRO A 38 -1.72 -5.24 -12.00
C PRO A 38 -1.36 -6.69 -12.35
N TRP A 39 -0.19 -6.89 -12.95
CA TRP A 39 0.33 -8.22 -13.28
C TRP A 39 0.68 -9.02 -12.04
N LEU A 40 1.20 -8.37 -10.99
CA LEU A 40 1.46 -9.01 -9.70
C LEU A 40 0.15 -9.46 -9.02
N ASN A 41 -0.86 -8.61 -9.01
CA ASN A 41 -2.11 -8.85 -8.28
C ASN A 41 -3.03 -9.87 -8.96
N LEU A 42 -2.98 -9.96 -10.29
CA LEU A 42 -3.87 -10.80 -11.09
C LEU A 42 -3.84 -12.29 -10.69
N PRO A 43 -2.69 -12.99 -10.60
CA PRO A 43 -2.67 -14.40 -10.22
C PRO A 43 -3.26 -14.66 -8.84
N PHE A 44 -2.97 -13.82 -7.85
CA PHE A 44 -3.54 -13.94 -6.51
C PHE A 44 -5.05 -13.69 -6.51
N SER A 45 -5.52 -12.67 -7.25
CA SER A 45 -6.94 -12.37 -7.35
C SER A 45 -7.73 -13.50 -8.01
N ILE A 46 -7.18 -14.09 -9.08
CA ILE A 46 -7.76 -15.27 -9.75
C ILE A 46 -7.77 -16.48 -8.82
N PHE A 47 -6.65 -16.73 -8.11
CA PHE A 47 -6.55 -17.82 -7.17
C PHE A 47 -7.60 -17.72 -6.06
N PHE A 48 -7.75 -16.55 -5.43
CA PHE A 48 -8.74 -16.36 -4.37
C PHE A 48 -10.19 -16.36 -4.88
N PHE A 49 -10.42 -15.88 -6.10
CA PHE A 49 -11.72 -16.03 -6.75
C PHE A 49 -12.08 -17.51 -6.96
N TYR A 50 -11.14 -18.30 -7.48
CA TYR A 50 -11.34 -19.74 -7.71
C TYR A 50 -11.53 -20.51 -6.40
N LEU A 51 -10.72 -20.20 -5.40
CA LEU A 51 -10.89 -20.68 -4.03
C LEU A 51 -12.30 -20.39 -3.50
N GLY A 52 -12.80 -19.17 -3.68
CA GLY A 52 -14.17 -18.81 -3.35
C GLY A 52 -15.22 -19.66 -4.10
N LEU A 53 -14.95 -20.13 -5.33
CA LEU A 53 -15.82 -21.05 -6.07
C LEU A 53 -15.82 -22.47 -5.51
N LEU A 54 -14.68 -22.98 -5.04
CA LEU A 54 -14.57 -24.36 -4.55
C LEU A 54 -15.24 -24.58 -3.18
N GLY A 55 -15.36 -23.56 -2.34
CA GLY A 55 -16.02 -23.63 -1.02
C GLY A 55 -17.55 -23.70 -1.08
N GLU A 56 -18.14 -24.28 -2.12
CA GLU A 56 -19.58 -24.21 -2.42
C GLU A 56 -20.44 -25.18 -1.59
N SER A 57 -20.83 -24.76 -0.39
CA SER A 57 -22.18 -25.00 0.10
C SER A 57 -23.07 -23.81 -0.32
N ALA A 58 -23.98 -24.07 -1.26
CA ALA A 58 -24.58 -23.15 -2.23
C ALA A 58 -25.42 -21.94 -1.71
N ALA A 59 -25.43 -21.61 -0.42
CA ALA A 59 -26.42 -20.68 0.12
C ALA A 59 -25.91 -19.26 0.45
N HIS A 60 -24.64 -19.04 0.83
CA HIS A 60 -24.27 -17.75 1.47
C HIS A 60 -22.89 -17.12 1.12
N LEU A 61 -22.12 -17.66 0.16
CA LEU A 61 -20.72 -17.25 -0.08
C LEU A 61 -20.49 -16.16 -1.18
N GLY A 62 -21.42 -15.20 -1.33
CA GLY A 62 -21.36 -14.20 -2.41
C GLY A 62 -20.25 -13.14 -2.29
N LEU A 63 -19.92 -12.70 -1.07
CA LEU A 63 -19.11 -11.49 -0.87
C LEU A 63 -17.63 -11.64 -1.28
N ILE A 64 -16.97 -12.74 -0.91
CA ILE A 64 -15.56 -12.97 -1.28
C ILE A 64 -15.42 -13.10 -2.81
N LYS A 65 -16.36 -13.81 -3.46
CA LYS A 65 -16.40 -13.95 -4.92
C LYS A 65 -16.53 -12.59 -5.60
N ILE A 66 -17.50 -11.77 -5.17
CA ILE A 66 -17.74 -10.42 -5.72
C ILE A 66 -16.50 -9.53 -5.51
N LEU A 67 -15.89 -9.60 -4.33
CA LEU A 67 -14.71 -8.83 -3.99
C LEU A 67 -13.53 -9.18 -4.92
N PHE A 68 -13.17 -10.46 -5.04
CA PHE A 68 -12.06 -10.87 -5.88
C PHE A 68 -12.35 -10.78 -7.37
N LEU A 69 -13.60 -10.94 -7.81
CA LEU A 69 -14.02 -10.62 -9.17
C LEU A 69 -13.78 -9.13 -9.49
N THR A 70 -14.14 -8.24 -8.55
CA THR A 70 -13.87 -6.81 -8.69
C THR A 70 -12.36 -6.54 -8.79
N CYS A 71 -11.53 -7.21 -7.98
CA CYS A 71 -10.08 -7.13 -8.09
C CYS A 71 -9.57 -7.60 -9.45
N ILE A 72 -10.08 -8.71 -9.99
CA ILE A 72 -9.71 -9.22 -11.33
C ILE A 72 -10.04 -8.17 -12.40
N ILE A 73 -11.25 -7.59 -12.37
CA ILE A 73 -11.69 -6.58 -13.34
C ILE A 73 -10.79 -5.34 -13.27
N ILE A 74 -10.51 -4.82 -12.06
CA ILE A 74 -9.64 -3.65 -11.87
C ILE A 74 -8.25 -3.93 -12.45
N ASN A 75 -7.65 -5.08 -12.15
CA ASN A 75 -6.32 -5.42 -12.63
C ASN A 75 -6.30 -5.65 -14.15
N ALA A 76 -7.29 -6.34 -14.71
CA ALA A 76 -7.40 -6.55 -16.16
C ALA A 76 -7.57 -5.23 -16.94
N VAL A 77 -8.44 -4.34 -16.47
CA VAL A 77 -8.61 -3.00 -17.05
C VAL A 77 -7.32 -2.20 -16.96
N SER A 78 -6.60 -2.29 -15.83
CA SER A 78 -5.33 -1.59 -15.64
C SER A 78 -4.23 -2.12 -16.54
N ILE A 79 -4.13 -3.44 -16.74
CA ILE A 79 -3.22 -4.05 -17.71
C ILE A 79 -3.53 -3.55 -19.11
N LEU A 80 -4.80 -3.62 -19.53
CA LEU A 80 -5.22 -3.16 -20.85
C LEU A 80 -4.88 -1.68 -21.06
N PHE A 81 -5.18 -0.84 -20.06
CA PHE A 81 -4.86 0.59 -20.10
C PHE A 81 -3.35 0.85 -20.18
N SER A 82 -2.53 0.05 -19.48
CA SER A 82 -1.07 0.22 -19.43
C SER A 82 -0.36 0.00 -20.77
N PHE A 83 -0.96 -0.75 -21.70
CA PHE A 83 -0.39 -0.97 -23.04
C PHE A 83 -0.39 0.29 -23.90
N PHE A 84 -1.33 1.21 -23.68
CA PHE A 84 -1.47 2.41 -24.48
C PHE A 84 -0.71 3.58 -23.85
N HIS A 85 0.60 3.67 -24.11
CA HIS A 85 1.45 4.74 -23.54
C HIS A 85 0.89 6.15 -23.80
N SER A 86 0.37 6.40 -25.00
CA SER A 86 -0.26 7.68 -25.34
C SER A 86 -1.51 7.95 -24.50
N LEU A 87 -2.30 6.92 -24.19
CA LEU A 87 -3.52 7.03 -23.40
C LEU A 87 -3.20 7.28 -21.92
N VAL A 88 -2.20 6.57 -21.38
CA VAL A 88 -1.70 6.78 -20.01
C VAL A 88 -1.21 8.22 -19.83
N ASN A 89 -0.41 8.72 -20.78
CA ASN A 89 0.10 10.10 -20.72
C ASN A 89 -0.97 11.16 -20.98
N ARG A 90 -2.00 10.85 -21.77
CA ARG A 90 -3.13 11.75 -22.00
C ARG A 90 -4.06 11.83 -20.78
N PHE A 91 -4.26 10.70 -20.10
CA PHE A 91 -5.15 10.57 -18.95
C PHE A 91 -4.36 10.25 -17.68
N LYS A 92 -3.29 11.02 -17.39
CA LYS A 92 -2.42 10.82 -16.22
C LYS A 92 -3.23 10.75 -14.91
N SER A 93 -4.21 11.65 -14.73
CA SER A 93 -5.07 11.63 -13.54
C SER A 93 -5.84 10.31 -13.38
N LEU A 94 -6.39 9.78 -14.48
CA LEU A 94 -7.05 8.47 -14.47
C LEU A 94 -6.04 7.35 -14.15
N ALA A 95 -4.84 7.39 -14.75
CA ALA A 95 -3.77 6.42 -14.48
C ALA A 95 -3.43 6.35 -12.98
N TYR A 96 -3.33 7.50 -12.31
CA TYR A 96 -3.09 7.57 -10.87
C TYR A 96 -4.26 7.03 -10.03
N VAL A 97 -5.51 7.26 -10.44
CA VAL A 97 -6.68 6.62 -9.80
C VAL A 97 -6.62 5.10 -9.97
N LEU A 98 -6.27 4.60 -11.16
CA LEU A 98 -6.09 3.16 -11.37
C LEU A 98 -4.96 2.60 -10.51
N ILE A 99 -3.84 3.32 -10.35
CA ILE A 99 -2.75 2.91 -9.45
C ILE A 99 -3.22 2.83 -8.00
N ALA A 100 -4.06 3.77 -7.54
CA ALA A 100 -4.66 3.71 -6.20
C ALA A 100 -5.55 2.45 -6.05
N LEU A 101 -6.41 2.17 -7.02
CA LEU A 101 -7.27 0.99 -7.04
C LEU A 101 -6.48 -0.32 -7.09
N VAL A 102 -5.44 -0.38 -7.90
CA VAL A 102 -4.56 -1.55 -8.02
C VAL A 102 -3.78 -1.76 -6.72
N SER A 103 -3.28 -0.69 -6.09
CA SER A 103 -2.62 -0.77 -4.78
C SER A 103 -3.59 -1.25 -3.69
N TRP A 104 -4.86 -0.84 -3.78
CA TRP A 104 -5.93 -1.38 -2.95
C TRP A 104 -6.16 -2.87 -3.21
N THR A 105 -6.14 -3.34 -4.46
CA THR A 105 -6.21 -4.79 -4.72
C THR A 105 -5.02 -5.55 -4.14
N THR A 106 -3.82 -4.95 -4.13
CA THR A 106 -2.65 -5.55 -3.47
C THR A 106 -2.88 -5.74 -1.98
N LEU A 107 -3.40 -4.69 -1.33
CA LEU A 107 -3.73 -4.75 0.09
C LEU A 107 -4.77 -5.83 0.38
N LEU A 108 -5.85 -5.91 -0.42
CA LEU A 108 -6.93 -6.87 -0.21
C LEU A 108 -6.46 -8.33 -0.24
N TRP A 109 -5.66 -8.74 -1.23
CA TRP A 109 -5.25 -10.15 -1.30
C TRP A 109 -4.24 -10.51 -0.21
N ILE A 110 -3.43 -9.55 0.25
CA ILE A 110 -2.49 -9.73 1.36
C ILE A 110 -3.23 -9.85 2.70
N ASP A 111 -4.17 -8.95 2.98
CA ASP A 111 -5.00 -9.02 4.17
C ASP A 111 -5.85 -10.29 4.18
N PHE A 112 -6.25 -10.77 3.01
CA PHE A 112 -6.94 -12.05 2.88
C PHE A 112 -6.03 -13.24 3.23
N ILE A 113 -4.75 -13.23 2.83
CA ILE A 113 -3.77 -14.21 3.31
C ILE A 113 -3.63 -14.14 4.83
N GLY A 114 -3.48 -12.93 5.38
CA GLY A 114 -3.36 -12.75 6.82
C GLY A 114 -4.60 -13.22 7.59
N LEU A 115 -5.79 -13.00 7.03
CA LEU A 115 -7.06 -13.51 7.53
C LEU A 115 -7.09 -15.04 7.52
N MET A 116 -6.73 -15.67 6.39
CA MET A 116 -6.69 -17.14 6.30
C MET A 116 -5.71 -17.72 7.32
N MET A 117 -4.54 -17.11 7.51
CA MET A 117 -3.57 -17.53 8.54
C MET A 117 -4.10 -17.33 9.96
N PHE A 118 -4.95 -16.33 10.20
CA PHE A 118 -5.55 -16.04 11.50
C PHE A 118 -6.73 -16.94 11.85
N VAL A 119 -7.53 -17.33 10.86
CA VAL A 119 -8.75 -18.12 11.08
C VAL A 119 -8.49 -19.62 10.96
N SER A 120 -7.56 -20.05 10.11
CA SER A 120 -7.32 -21.48 9.89
C SER A 120 -6.68 -22.12 11.14
N SER A 121 -7.41 -22.99 11.82
CA SER A 121 -6.91 -23.80 12.93
C SER A 121 -6.84 -25.28 12.55
N GLY A 122 -5.63 -25.82 12.48
CA GLY A 122 -5.36 -27.24 12.68
C GLY A 122 -5.58 -28.19 11.50
N ASP A 123 -6.80 -28.36 11.00
CA ASP A 123 -7.13 -29.57 10.22
C ASP A 123 -7.80 -29.36 8.86
N SER A 124 -8.38 -28.20 8.57
CA SER A 124 -8.87 -27.88 7.23
C SER A 124 -8.66 -26.40 6.98
N GLY A 125 -7.75 -26.03 6.07
CA GLY A 125 -7.65 -24.67 5.54
C GLY A 125 -8.83 -24.33 4.62
N SER A 126 -10.04 -24.70 5.03
CA SER A 126 -11.25 -24.56 4.24
C SER A 126 -11.70 -23.11 4.27
N ILE A 127 -12.23 -22.64 3.14
CA ILE A 127 -12.77 -21.27 3.06
C ILE A 127 -14.10 -21.16 3.80
N GLU A 128 -14.77 -22.27 4.06
CA GLU A 128 -16.00 -22.31 4.85
C GLU A 128 -15.76 -21.81 6.28
N ASP A 129 -14.58 -22.11 6.84
CA ASP A 129 -14.17 -21.63 8.16
C ASP A 129 -14.12 -20.09 8.22
N LEU A 130 -13.83 -19.40 7.11
CA LEU A 130 -13.85 -17.95 7.05
C LEU A 130 -15.26 -17.36 7.22
N TYR A 131 -16.30 -18.08 6.84
CA TYR A 131 -17.67 -17.57 6.92
C TYR A 131 -18.34 -17.89 8.25
N VAL A 132 -18.03 -19.05 8.81
CA VAL A 132 -18.63 -19.52 10.05
C VAL A 132 -17.88 -18.98 11.27
N SER A 133 -16.56 -18.81 11.16
CA SER A 133 -15.75 -18.44 12.31
C SER A 133 -15.98 -16.99 12.74
N PRO A 134 -16.29 -16.74 14.03
CA PRO A 134 -16.37 -15.39 14.56
C PRO A 134 -15.02 -14.66 14.48
N LEU A 135 -13.90 -15.40 14.38
CA LEU A 135 -12.55 -14.85 14.25
C LEU A 135 -12.39 -14.00 12.97
N THR A 136 -13.18 -14.27 11.94
CA THR A 136 -13.14 -13.48 10.70
C THR A 136 -13.49 -12.02 10.96
N LEU A 137 -14.56 -11.76 11.72
CA LEU A 137 -14.94 -10.39 12.06
C LEU A 137 -13.93 -9.73 13.02
N PHE A 138 -13.35 -10.51 13.95
CA PHE A 138 -12.28 -10.05 14.82
C PHE A 138 -11.01 -9.64 14.06
N TYR A 139 -10.79 -10.16 12.86
CA TYR A 139 -9.71 -9.73 11.98
C TYR A 139 -10.13 -8.57 11.07
N VAL A 140 -11.23 -8.73 10.35
CA VAL A 140 -11.67 -7.79 9.31
C VAL A 140 -12.01 -6.42 9.89
N ILE A 141 -12.73 -6.35 11.02
CA ILE A 141 -13.14 -5.07 11.60
C ILE A 141 -11.91 -4.23 12.02
N PRO A 142 -10.95 -4.74 12.81
CA PRO A 142 -9.73 -3.99 13.12
C PRO A 142 -8.91 -3.61 11.89
N MET A 143 -8.78 -4.47 10.88
CA MET A 143 -8.05 -4.12 9.65
C MET A 143 -8.73 -2.99 8.87
N LEU A 144 -10.07 -3.02 8.75
CA LEU A 144 -10.81 -1.93 8.12
C LEU A 144 -10.68 -0.62 8.90
N LEU A 145 -10.79 -0.65 10.23
CA LEU A 145 -10.57 0.53 11.07
C LEU A 145 -9.15 1.07 10.91
N LEU A 146 -8.15 0.19 10.92
CA LEU A 146 -6.75 0.55 10.70
C LEU A 146 -6.55 1.16 9.31
N PHE A 147 -7.17 0.62 8.28
CA PHE A 147 -7.11 1.15 6.92
C PHE A 147 -7.63 2.59 6.87
N PHE A 148 -8.82 2.86 7.41
CA PHE A 148 -9.38 4.21 7.42
C PHE A 148 -8.56 5.18 8.30
N LEU A 149 -8.08 4.73 9.45
CA LEU A 149 -7.22 5.54 10.33
C LEU A 149 -5.90 5.91 9.65
N THR A 150 -5.25 4.95 8.99
CA THR A 150 -3.97 5.18 8.31
C THR A 150 -4.18 6.02 7.06
N CYS A 151 -5.23 5.79 6.26
CA CYS A 151 -5.62 6.68 5.16
C CYS A 151 -5.86 8.12 5.64
N GLY A 152 -6.61 8.30 6.73
CA GLY A 152 -6.87 9.62 7.33
C GLY A 152 -5.58 10.28 7.80
N PHE A 153 -4.71 9.54 8.48
CA PHE A 153 -3.40 10.00 8.92
C PHE A 153 -2.52 10.45 7.74
N TYR A 154 -2.43 9.64 6.68
CA TYR A 154 -1.68 10.01 5.48
C TYR A 154 -2.31 11.22 4.78
N ALA A 155 -3.62 11.24 4.58
CA ALA A 155 -4.31 12.34 3.93
C ALA A 155 -4.13 13.65 4.69
N TRP A 156 -4.05 13.62 6.02
CA TRP A 156 -3.75 14.78 6.85
C TRP A 156 -2.38 15.39 6.53
N HIS A 157 -1.38 14.59 6.17
CA HIS A 157 -0.08 15.09 5.73
C HIS A 157 -0.13 15.82 4.37
N TYR A 158 -1.10 15.50 3.51
CA TYR A 158 -1.28 16.18 2.22
C TYR A 158 -2.04 17.50 2.31
N LEU A 159 -2.62 17.85 3.47
CA LEU A 159 -3.28 19.14 3.64
C LEU A 159 -2.30 20.30 3.37
N PRO A 160 -2.72 21.38 2.69
CA PRO A 160 -1.82 22.48 2.31
C PRO A 160 -0.99 23.06 3.47
N GLN A 161 -1.61 23.19 4.66
CA GLN A 161 -0.97 23.66 5.88
C GLN A 161 0.15 22.75 6.44
N ASN A 162 0.24 21.52 5.94
CA ASN A 162 1.14 20.46 6.39
C ASN A 162 2.21 20.10 5.36
N GLN A 163 2.09 20.60 4.13
CA GLN A 163 3.07 20.39 3.06
C GLN A 163 4.39 21.10 3.38
N GLY A 164 5.52 20.47 3.04
CA GLY A 164 6.87 21.03 3.26
C GLY A 164 7.37 21.03 4.71
N LYS A 165 6.54 20.63 5.70
CA LYS A 165 7.02 20.40 7.07
C LYS A 165 7.98 19.22 7.09
N VAL A 166 9.17 19.43 7.66
CA VAL A 166 10.10 18.32 7.91
C VAL A 166 9.62 17.57 9.14
N TRP A 167 8.95 16.44 8.91
CA TRP A 167 8.41 15.61 9.98
C TRP A 167 9.54 14.93 10.77
N LYS A 168 9.36 14.73 12.08
CA LYS A 168 10.35 14.01 12.93
C LYS A 168 10.70 12.61 12.39
N ILE A 169 9.76 11.99 11.66
CA ILE A 169 9.95 10.70 10.97
C ILE A 169 10.96 10.84 9.82
N ASN A 170 11.03 11.99 9.15
CA ASN A 170 11.89 12.25 7.99
C ASN A 170 13.25 12.81 8.41
N GLN A 171 13.33 13.50 9.55
CA GLN A 171 14.60 13.93 10.17
C GLN A 171 15.47 12.76 10.65
N TRP A 172 14.93 11.52 10.58
CA TRP A 172 15.59 10.26 10.90
C TRP A 172 16.91 10.05 10.14
N GLU A 173 17.01 10.48 8.86
CA GLU A 173 18.23 10.31 8.07
C GLU A 173 19.21 11.48 8.17
N THR A 174 18.70 12.70 8.39
CA THR A 174 19.44 13.95 8.16
C THR A 174 20.29 14.42 9.35
N TYR A 175 20.00 13.97 10.59
CA TYR A 175 20.75 14.43 11.78
C TYR A 175 21.10 13.28 12.76
N GLY A 176 22.39 12.96 12.88
CA GLY A 176 22.97 12.43 14.13
C GLY A 176 23.79 11.12 14.03
N GLY A 177 25.06 11.21 13.62
CA GLY A 177 26.01 10.09 13.62
C GLY A 177 26.29 9.46 15.00
N LYS A 178 26.15 10.21 16.11
CA LYS A 178 26.28 9.68 17.49
C LYS A 178 24.96 9.21 18.12
N ALA A 179 23.82 9.75 17.67
CA ALA A 179 22.49 9.29 18.09
C ALA A 179 22.06 8.00 17.35
N LYS A 180 22.62 7.73 16.16
CA LYS A 180 22.38 6.51 15.37
C LYS A 180 22.69 5.22 16.14
N GLY A 181 23.75 5.17 16.94
CA GLY A 181 24.13 3.98 17.72
C GLY A 181 23.09 3.58 18.77
N LYS A 182 22.83 4.47 19.75
CA LYS A 182 21.81 4.25 20.80
C LYS A 182 20.39 4.10 20.24
N LYS A 183 20.08 4.74 19.11
CA LYS A 183 18.76 4.65 18.46
C LYS A 183 18.60 3.36 17.67
N LYS A 184 19.64 2.90 16.97
CA LYS A 184 19.67 1.57 16.32
C LYS A 184 19.50 0.50 17.37
N GLU A 185 20.23 0.60 18.47
CA GLU A 185 20.06 -0.27 19.64
C GLU A 185 18.62 -0.23 20.18
N ARG A 186 18.01 0.96 20.35
CA ARG A 186 16.60 1.06 20.77
C ARG A 186 15.62 0.44 19.76
N LEU A 187 15.84 0.61 18.46
CA LEU A 187 14.98 0.06 17.41
C LEU A 187 15.14 -1.46 17.33
N THR A 188 16.36 -1.95 17.47
CA THR A 188 16.69 -3.38 17.58
C THR A 188 16.10 -3.96 18.86
N ASN A 189 16.18 -3.28 20.00
CA ASN A 189 15.61 -3.73 21.27
C ASN A 189 14.09 -3.72 21.23
N PHE A 190 13.48 -2.70 20.62
CA PHE A 190 12.02 -2.66 20.41
C PHE A 190 11.58 -3.75 19.44
N GLY A 191 12.26 -3.92 18.30
CA GLY A 191 11.96 -4.97 17.33
C GLY A 191 12.13 -6.37 17.93
N ALA A 192 13.18 -6.58 18.73
CA ALA A 192 13.41 -7.83 19.46
C ALA A 192 12.33 -8.05 20.52
N ALA A 193 12.00 -7.05 21.35
CA ALA A 193 10.96 -7.17 22.36
C ALA A 193 9.57 -7.38 21.73
N PHE A 194 9.26 -6.65 20.67
CA PHE A 194 8.02 -6.80 19.90
C PHE A 194 7.94 -8.19 19.28
N GLY A 195 9.02 -8.66 18.65
CA GLY A 195 9.11 -10.02 18.12
C GLY A 195 8.95 -11.08 19.20
N VAL A 196 9.57 -10.91 20.37
CA VAL A 196 9.42 -11.83 21.51
C VAL A 196 7.98 -11.86 22.00
N VAL A 197 7.36 -10.70 22.25
CA VAL A 197 5.98 -10.61 22.74
C VAL A 197 4.98 -11.17 21.74
N LEU A 198 5.21 -10.96 20.44
CA LEU A 198 4.29 -11.39 19.40
C LEU A 198 4.45 -12.87 19.04
N PHE A 199 5.68 -13.38 18.99
CA PHE A 199 5.96 -14.73 18.51
C PHE A 199 6.18 -15.75 19.63
N VAL A 200 6.71 -15.42 20.81
CA VAL A 200 6.95 -16.42 21.87
C VAL A 200 5.65 -17.03 22.41
N PRO A 201 4.61 -16.25 22.77
CA PRO A 201 3.33 -16.83 23.13
C PRO A 201 2.76 -17.68 22.00
N ALA A 202 2.84 -17.20 20.76
CA ALA A 202 2.34 -17.90 19.59
C ALA A 202 3.06 -19.24 19.32
N VAL A 203 4.38 -19.32 19.57
CA VAL A 203 5.13 -20.59 19.52
C VAL A 203 4.65 -21.53 20.61
N LEU A 204 4.52 -21.05 21.84
CA LEU A 204 4.13 -21.88 23.00
C LEU A 204 2.70 -22.43 22.87
N THR A 205 1.81 -21.67 22.24
CA THR A 205 0.40 -22.04 22.06
C THR A 205 0.12 -22.71 20.70
N GLY A 206 1.11 -22.81 19.81
CA GLY A 206 0.93 -23.34 18.45
C GLY A 206 0.21 -22.41 17.46
N TYR A 207 0.03 -21.12 17.79
CA TYR A 207 -0.67 -20.10 16.98
C TYR A 207 0.29 -19.19 16.18
N ILE A 208 1.48 -19.69 15.82
CA ILE A 208 2.49 -18.90 15.10
C ILE A 208 1.95 -18.32 13.79
N ALA A 209 1.14 -19.11 13.06
CA ALA A 209 0.52 -18.67 11.81
C ALA A 209 -0.46 -17.52 12.07
N ASN A 210 -1.28 -17.61 13.12
CA ASN A 210 -2.26 -16.59 13.46
C ASN A 210 -1.58 -15.26 13.84
N ALA A 211 -0.53 -15.33 14.67
CA ALA A 211 0.24 -14.14 15.04
C ALA A 211 0.91 -13.50 13.81
N PHE A 212 1.47 -14.31 12.90
CA PHE A 212 2.05 -13.81 11.66
C PHE A 212 0.98 -13.17 10.75
N GLY A 213 -0.21 -13.77 10.64
CA GLY A 213 -1.31 -13.23 9.84
C GLY A 213 -1.81 -11.86 10.34
N VAL A 214 -1.89 -11.68 11.66
CA VAL A 214 -2.21 -10.38 12.27
C VAL A 214 -1.09 -9.38 12.03
N PHE A 215 0.16 -9.77 12.25
CA PHE A 215 1.32 -8.90 12.01
C PHE A 215 1.39 -8.44 10.55
N LEU A 216 1.23 -9.36 9.61
CA LEU A 216 1.24 -9.08 8.17
C LEU A 216 0.15 -8.07 7.79
N GLY A 217 -1.08 -8.29 8.25
CA GLY A 217 -2.20 -7.39 7.98
C GLY A 217 -1.97 -5.99 8.54
N ILE A 218 -1.55 -5.87 9.81
CA ILE A 218 -1.26 -4.56 10.43
C ILE A 218 -0.17 -3.82 9.64
N LEU A 219 0.93 -4.52 9.32
CA LEU A 219 2.08 -3.93 8.63
C LEU A 219 1.70 -3.46 7.23
N LEU A 220 1.01 -4.29 6.45
CA LEU A 220 0.72 -4.01 5.05
C LEU A 220 -0.48 -3.08 4.87
N THR A 221 -1.51 -3.16 5.71
CA THR A 221 -2.57 -2.14 5.80
C THR A 221 -1.97 -0.75 6.08
N SER A 222 -1.08 -0.66 7.07
CA SER A 222 -0.50 0.63 7.45
C SER A 222 0.44 1.20 6.38
N THR A 223 1.14 0.37 5.63
CA THR A 223 2.12 0.83 4.62
C THR A 223 1.48 1.09 3.27
N LEU A 224 0.63 0.19 2.75
CA LEU A 224 -0.01 0.35 1.45
C LEU A 224 -1.04 1.48 1.42
N SER A 225 -1.64 1.83 2.57
CA SER A 225 -2.48 3.02 2.69
C SER A 225 -1.74 4.32 2.32
N ALA A 226 -0.42 4.40 2.55
CA ALA A 226 0.38 5.55 2.12
C ALA A 226 0.41 5.67 0.59
N VAL A 227 0.60 4.53 -0.10
CA VAL A 227 0.68 4.44 -1.57
C VAL A 227 -0.67 4.81 -2.19
N ILE A 228 -1.76 4.28 -1.63
CA ILE A 228 -3.13 4.57 -2.09
C ILE A 228 -3.43 6.06 -1.96
N VAL A 229 -3.13 6.66 -0.81
CA VAL A 229 -3.35 8.09 -0.57
C VAL A 229 -2.47 8.94 -1.49
N ASP A 230 -1.19 8.63 -1.64
CA ASP A 230 -0.32 9.39 -2.55
C ASP A 230 -0.79 9.31 -4.00
N ALA A 231 -1.19 8.13 -4.47
CA ALA A 231 -1.75 7.96 -5.81
C ALA A 231 -3.05 8.76 -6.00
N PHE A 232 -3.91 8.84 -4.98
CA PHE A 232 -5.11 9.68 -5.03
C PHE A 232 -4.75 11.17 -5.12
N TYR A 233 -3.82 11.66 -4.28
CA TYR A 233 -3.39 13.05 -4.31
C TYR A 233 -2.59 13.39 -5.58
N ALA A 234 -1.86 12.43 -6.16
CA ALA A 234 -1.25 12.52 -7.47
C ALA A 234 -2.29 12.82 -8.56
N ALA A 235 -3.38 12.05 -8.57
CA ALA A 235 -4.47 12.22 -9.52
C ALA A 235 -5.12 13.61 -9.38
N VAL A 236 -5.34 14.07 -8.15
CA VAL A 236 -5.89 15.41 -7.86
C VAL A 236 -4.92 16.51 -8.31
N TYR A 237 -3.63 16.34 -8.03
CA TYR A 237 -2.60 17.33 -8.36
C TYR A 237 -2.48 17.54 -9.87
N ILE A 238 -2.37 16.46 -10.64
CA ILE A 238 -2.23 16.53 -12.10
C ILE A 238 -3.50 17.06 -12.77
N ARG A 239 -4.67 16.74 -12.22
CA ARG A 239 -5.92 17.35 -12.72
C ARG A 239 -5.92 18.87 -12.59
N LYS A 240 -5.25 19.42 -11.57
CA LYS A 240 -5.08 20.87 -11.38
C LYS A 240 -3.89 21.45 -12.16
N HIS A 241 -2.89 20.64 -12.47
CA HIS A 241 -1.67 21.04 -13.16
C HIS A 241 -1.37 20.07 -14.33
N PRO A 242 -2.14 20.13 -15.43
CA PRO A 242 -2.03 19.17 -16.54
C PRO A 242 -0.72 19.29 -17.31
N GLU A 243 -0.08 20.47 -17.30
CA GLU A 243 1.19 20.77 -17.97
C GLU A 243 2.42 20.26 -17.21
N ASP A 244 2.24 19.67 -16.03
CA ASP A 244 3.34 19.20 -15.20
C ASP A 244 3.83 17.82 -15.68
N ASP A 245 5.00 17.81 -16.30
CA ASP A 245 5.69 16.62 -16.81
C ASP A 245 6.71 16.03 -15.82
N SER A 246 6.81 16.56 -14.60
CA SER A 246 7.71 16.04 -13.56
C SER A 246 7.31 14.67 -12.97
N LEU A 247 6.25 14.05 -13.50
CA LEU A 247 5.55 12.87 -12.94
C LEU A 247 5.33 11.74 -13.95
#